data_AF-A0A6B2V4G9-F1
#
_entry.id   AF-A0A6B2V4G9-F1
#
_cell.length_a   1.000
_cell.length_b   1.000
_cell.length_c   1.000
_cell.angle_alpha   90.00
_cell.angle_beta   90.00
_cell.angle_gamma   90.00
#
_symmetry.space_group_name_H-M   'P 1'
#
loop_
_entity.id
_entity.type
_entity.pdbx_description
1 polymer ?
#
loop_
_entity_poly.entity_id
_entity_poly.type
_entity_poly.pdbx_seq_one_letter_code
_entity_poly.pdbx_strand_id
1 'polypeptide(L)'
;MTSRTRGSLAALAVCALLWAGPAGCGAGGARGSGTQEKSPAPVGKVIDHTDEEGRPYREVARQEAPEVGVEVRPDADGSWDVRLTVRRFRFSPAGTAARAAAGRGLARLLVD
;
A
#
# COMPACT_ATOMS: atom_id res chain seq x y z
N MET A 1 40.79 -36.00 -12.86
CA MET A 1 40.41 -34.58 -12.78
C MET A 1 38.99 -34.46 -12.27
N THR A 2 38.85 -33.80 -11.13
CA THR A 2 37.65 -33.52 -10.34
C THR A 2 36.58 -32.78 -11.14
N SER A 3 35.47 -33.44 -11.50
CA SER A 3 34.43 -32.78 -12.31
C SER A 3 33.01 -32.90 -11.73
N ARG A 4 32.73 -33.88 -10.87
CA ARG A 4 31.34 -34.11 -10.42
C ARG A 4 30.91 -33.30 -9.18
N THR A 5 31.83 -32.85 -8.33
CA THR A 5 31.52 -32.08 -7.11
C THR A 5 31.20 -30.60 -7.38
N ARG A 6 31.59 -30.04 -8.53
CA ARG A 6 31.37 -28.61 -8.85
C ARG A 6 29.94 -28.30 -9.27
N GLY A 7 29.28 -29.21 -9.98
CA GLY A 7 27.88 -29.03 -10.43
C GLY A 7 26.87 -29.08 -9.28
N SER A 8 27.12 -29.97 -8.31
CA SER A 8 26.26 -30.15 -7.13
C SER A 8 26.27 -28.94 -6.20
N LEU A 9 27.45 -28.32 -6.03
CA LEU A 9 27.62 -27.10 -5.23
C LEU A 9 26.96 -25.88 -5.90
N ALA A 10 27.02 -25.78 -7.23
CA ALA A 10 26.37 -24.70 -7.97
C ALA A 10 24.83 -24.79 -7.88
N ALA A 11 24.25 -26.00 -7.95
CA ALA A 11 22.81 -26.21 -7.81
C ALA A 11 22.30 -25.89 -6.39
N LEU A 12 23.05 -26.26 -5.34
CA LEU A 12 22.74 -25.91 -3.96
C LEU A 12 22.83 -24.40 -3.70
N ALA A 13 23.80 -23.70 -4.31
CA ALA A 13 23.94 -22.26 -4.19
C ALA A 13 22.75 -21.49 -4.81
N VAL A 14 22.21 -21.96 -5.93
CA VAL A 14 21.02 -21.37 -6.56
C VAL A 14 19.75 -21.59 -5.73
N CYS A 15 19.58 -22.78 -5.12
CA CYS A 15 18.45 -23.04 -4.22
C CYS A 15 18.51 -22.19 -2.94
N ALA A 16 19.70 -21.88 -2.42
CA ALA A 16 19.84 -20.98 -1.26
C ALA A 16 19.54 -19.51 -1.60
N LEU A 17 19.92 -19.05 -2.81
CA LEU A 17 19.64 -17.69 -3.28
C LEU A 17 18.14 -17.44 -3.54
N LEU A 18 17.39 -18.47 -3.94
CA LEU A 18 15.93 -18.39 -4.11
C LEU A 18 15.17 -18.31 -2.78
N TRP A 19 15.77 -18.74 -1.67
CA TRP A 19 15.17 -18.61 -0.34
C TRP A 19 15.44 -17.25 0.31
N ALA A 20 16.41 -16.50 -0.20
CA ALA A 20 16.50 -15.05 0.01
C ALA A 20 15.50 -14.34 -0.91
N GLY A 21 14.21 -14.56 -0.63
CA GLY A 21 13.11 -13.88 -1.29
C GLY A 21 13.27 -12.35 -1.24
N PRO A 22 12.52 -11.60 -2.07
CA PRO A 22 12.61 -10.15 -2.06
C PRO A 22 12.24 -9.70 -0.65
N ALA A 23 13.18 -9.04 0.04
CA ALA A 23 12.86 -8.23 1.19
C ALA A 23 11.98 -7.08 0.70
N GLY A 24 10.68 -7.36 0.54
CA GLY A 24 9.65 -6.34 0.45
C GLY A 24 9.69 -5.51 1.73
N CYS A 25 9.75 -4.19 1.57
CA CYS A 25 9.94 -3.17 2.60
C CYS A 25 11.36 -3.11 3.19
N GLY A 26 12.20 -2.26 2.59
CA GLY A 26 13.47 -1.84 3.12
C GLY A 26 13.33 -1.22 4.52
N ALA A 27 13.90 -1.90 5.51
CA ALA A 27 14.35 -1.28 6.76
C ALA A 27 15.68 -0.56 6.47
N GLY A 28 15.60 0.60 5.82
CA GLY A 28 16.73 1.51 5.67
C GLY A 28 17.07 2.10 7.05
N GLY A 29 18.22 1.71 7.59
CA GLY A 29 18.71 2.22 8.86
C GLY A 29 18.94 3.73 8.81
N ALA A 30 18.23 4.47 9.66
CA ALA A 30 18.59 5.82 10.05
C ALA A 30 18.51 5.90 11.58
N ARG A 31 19.68 5.89 12.21
CA ARG A 31 19.83 6.35 13.60
C ARG A 31 19.63 7.86 13.59
N GLY A 32 18.50 8.29 14.16
CA GLY A 32 18.19 9.68 14.45
C GLY A 32 17.21 9.71 15.61
N SER A 33 17.64 10.25 16.75
CA SER A 33 16.84 10.45 17.95
C SER A 33 15.64 11.35 17.66
N GLY A 34 14.42 10.88 17.92
CA GLY A 34 13.22 11.71 17.94
C GLY A 34 11.97 10.93 17.56
N THR A 35 11.22 10.49 18.57
CA THR A 35 9.89 9.86 18.49
C THR A 35 9.86 8.55 17.70
N GLN A 36 9.74 7.44 18.43
CA GLN A 36 9.39 6.15 17.85
C GLN A 36 8.02 6.28 17.18
N GLU A 37 7.99 6.55 15.87
CA GLU A 37 6.76 6.60 15.09
C GLU A 37 6.09 5.23 15.23
N LYS A 38 5.05 5.18 16.07
CA LYS A 38 4.30 3.96 16.32
C LYS A 38 3.68 3.55 14.98
N SER A 39 4.15 2.43 14.44
CA SER A 39 3.57 1.86 13.22
C SER A 39 2.04 1.82 13.38
N PRO A 40 1.28 2.34 12.42
CA PRO A 40 -0.18 2.34 12.52
C PRO A 40 -0.65 0.90 12.72
N ALA A 41 -1.47 0.69 13.76
CA ALA A 41 -2.07 -0.61 13.99
C ALA A 41 -2.99 -0.93 12.80
N PRO A 42 -2.95 -2.16 12.27
CA PRO A 42 -3.84 -2.55 11.18
C PRO A 42 -5.30 -2.42 11.63
N VAL A 43 -6.13 -1.81 10.78
CA VAL A 43 -7.58 -1.63 10.98
C VAL A 43 -8.36 -2.65 10.15
N GLY A 44 -9.47 -3.15 10.71
CA GLY A 44 -10.39 -4.07 10.04
C GLY A 44 -9.96 -5.55 10.04
N LYS A 45 -10.94 -6.43 9.81
CA LYS A 45 -10.80 -7.89 9.72
C LYS A 45 -10.50 -8.30 8.28
N VAL A 46 -9.54 -9.20 8.08
CA VAL A 46 -9.29 -9.80 6.76
C VAL A 46 -10.50 -10.65 6.34
N ILE A 47 -11.00 -10.44 5.12
CA ILE A 47 -12.09 -11.22 4.54
C ILE A 47 -11.58 -12.12 3.41
N ASP A 48 -12.35 -13.13 3.06
CA ASP A 48 -12.02 -14.10 2.00
C ASP A 48 -12.34 -13.54 0.60
N HIS A 49 -11.86 -12.32 0.33
CA HIS A 49 -11.93 -11.66 -0.95
C HIS A 49 -10.61 -10.97 -1.21
N THR A 50 -10.17 -10.97 -2.47
CA THR A 50 -8.90 -10.35 -2.88
C THR A 50 -9.13 -9.38 -4.04
N ASP A 51 -8.23 -8.43 -4.21
CA ASP A 51 -8.18 -7.62 -5.43
C ASP A 51 -7.54 -8.39 -6.61
N GLU A 52 -7.45 -7.74 -7.77
CA GLU A 52 -6.89 -8.30 -9.01
C GLU A 52 -5.43 -8.77 -8.84
N GLU A 53 -4.70 -8.21 -7.87
CA GLU A 53 -3.34 -8.61 -7.54
C GLU A 53 -3.26 -9.67 -6.43
N GLY A 54 -4.39 -10.22 -5.99
CA GLY A 54 -4.48 -11.25 -4.95
C GLY A 54 -4.29 -10.73 -3.53
N ARG A 55 -4.35 -9.41 -3.28
CA ARG A 55 -4.20 -8.83 -1.94
C ARG A 55 -5.54 -8.92 -1.22
N PRO A 56 -5.58 -9.47 0.02
CA PRO A 56 -6.85 -9.70 0.70
C PRO A 56 -7.46 -8.39 1.21
N TYR A 57 -8.76 -8.24 0.99
CA TYR A 57 -9.52 -7.10 1.49
C TYR A 57 -9.69 -7.17 3.00
N ARG A 58 -9.98 -6.00 3.59
CA ARG A 58 -10.31 -5.86 5.00
C ARG A 58 -11.65 -5.18 5.16
N GLU A 59 -12.49 -5.77 6.00
CA GLU A 59 -13.75 -5.20 6.41
C GLU A 59 -13.58 -4.39 7.70
N VAL A 60 -14.14 -3.19 7.72
CA VAL A 60 -14.21 -2.31 8.90
C VAL A 60 -15.68 -2.15 9.30
N ALA A 61 -15.93 -1.99 10.60
CA ALA A 61 -17.29 -1.76 11.08
C ALA A 61 -17.87 -0.50 10.44
N ARG A 62 -19.16 -0.52 10.08
CA ARG A 62 -19.81 0.60 9.37
C ARG A 62 -19.61 1.95 10.07
N GLN A 63 -19.61 1.98 11.41
CA GLN A 63 -19.45 3.21 12.18
C GLN A 63 -18.05 3.82 12.02
N GLU A 64 -17.06 2.99 11.69
CA GLU A 64 -15.66 3.36 11.48
C GLU A 64 -15.27 3.43 10.00
N ALA A 65 -16.13 2.95 9.11
CA ALA A 65 -15.85 2.83 7.68
C ALA A 65 -15.60 4.20 7.04
N PRO A 66 -14.51 4.38 6.25
CA PRO A 66 -14.32 5.59 5.47
C PRO A 66 -15.51 5.85 4.53
N GLU A 67 -15.95 7.11 4.43
CA GLU A 67 -17.07 7.51 3.56
C GLU A 67 -16.62 8.61 2.60
N VAL A 68 -17.10 8.53 1.36
CA VAL A 68 -16.93 9.57 0.33
C VAL A 68 -18.30 9.93 -0.22
N GLY A 69 -18.72 11.18 -0.02
CA GLY A 69 -19.84 11.79 -0.72
C GLY A 69 -19.34 12.52 -1.97
N VAL A 70 -20.07 12.39 -3.07
CA VAL A 70 -19.77 13.05 -4.35
C VAL A 70 -20.96 13.90 -4.73
N GLU A 71 -20.68 15.17 -5.04
CA GLU A 71 -21.66 16.08 -5.62
C GLU A 71 -21.09 16.63 -6.91
N VAL A 72 -21.91 16.61 -7.98
CA VAL A 72 -21.53 17.12 -9.30
C VAL A 72 -22.51 18.23 -9.66
N ARG A 73 -21.98 19.39 -10.06
CA ARG A 73 -22.78 20.54 -10.49
C ARG A 73 -22.35 20.98 -11.88
N PRO A 74 -23.27 21.09 -12.85
CA PRO A 74 -22.95 21.69 -14.14
C PRO A 74 -22.75 23.19 -14.02
N ASP A 75 -21.81 23.70 -14.83
CA ASP A 75 -21.57 25.12 -15.05
C ASP A 75 -22.13 25.54 -16.43
N ALA A 76 -22.31 26.86 -16.62
CA ALA A 76 -22.93 27.45 -17.79
C ALA A 76 -22.10 27.31 -19.07
N ASP A 77 -20.79 27.09 -18.96
CA ASP A 77 -19.89 26.84 -20.08
C ASP A 77 -19.84 25.36 -20.51
N GLY A 78 -20.65 24.50 -19.86
CA GLY A 78 -20.68 23.06 -20.11
C GLY A 78 -19.64 22.28 -19.31
N SER A 79 -18.88 22.92 -18.43
CA SER A 79 -18.01 22.24 -17.46
C SER A 79 -18.80 21.72 -16.25
N TRP A 80 -18.12 21.00 -15.36
CA TRP A 80 -18.69 20.54 -14.10
C TRP A 80 -17.76 20.83 -12.92
N ASP A 81 -18.37 21.28 -11.83
CA ASP A 81 -17.76 21.29 -10.51
C ASP A 81 -18.03 19.98 -9.79
N VAL A 82 -16.97 19.29 -9.35
CA VAL A 82 -17.07 18.08 -8.54
C VAL A 82 -16.62 18.40 -7.11
N ARG A 83 -17.54 18.26 -6.15
CA ARG A 83 -17.24 18.36 -4.73
C ARG A 83 -17.20 16.98 -4.09
N LEU A 84 -16.04 16.65 -3.51
CA LEU A 84 -15.85 15.45 -2.70
C LEU A 84 -15.94 15.80 -1.21
N THR A 85 -16.82 15.13 -0.49
CA THR A 85 -16.88 15.19 0.98
C THR A 85 -16.37 13.88 1.55
N VAL A 86 -15.27 13.92 2.27
CA VAL A 86 -14.58 12.74 2.80
C VAL A 86 -14.72 12.70 4.32
N ARG A 87 -15.01 11.52 4.87
CA ARG A 87 -15.11 11.28 6.31
C ARG A 87 -14.27 10.08 6.71
N ARG A 88 -13.62 10.18 7.87
CA ARG A 88 -12.73 9.13 8.42
C ARG A 88 -11.56 8.76 7.49
N PHE A 89 -11.14 9.71 6.65
CA PHE A 89 -9.88 9.67 5.91
C PHE A 89 -8.79 10.45 6.63
N ARG A 90 -7.54 10.02 6.48
CA ARG A 90 -6.35 10.76 6.92
C ARG A 90 -5.52 11.12 5.70
N PHE A 91 -5.51 12.40 5.35
CA PHE A 91 -4.70 12.91 4.25
C PHE A 91 -3.32 13.28 4.75
N SER A 92 -2.32 13.07 3.90
CA SER A 92 -1.00 13.65 4.13
C SER A 92 -1.09 15.18 4.04
N PRO A 93 -0.33 15.92 4.86
CA PRO A 93 -0.21 17.36 4.72
C PRO A 93 0.22 17.76 3.30
N ALA A 94 -0.16 18.96 2.86
CA ALA A 94 0.30 19.52 1.60
C ALA A 94 1.84 19.55 1.55
N GLY A 95 2.42 19.21 0.39
CA GLY A 95 3.87 19.13 0.22
C GLY A 95 4.52 17.83 0.70
N THR A 96 3.75 16.87 1.25
CA THR A 96 4.27 15.53 1.54
C THR A 96 4.72 14.85 0.24
N ALA A 97 5.96 14.37 0.20
CA ALA A 97 6.49 13.65 -0.95
C ALA A 97 5.63 12.42 -1.29
N ALA A 98 5.42 12.17 -2.59
CA ALA A 98 4.64 11.04 -3.10
C ALA A 98 5.39 9.71 -2.95
N ARG A 99 5.64 9.29 -1.70
CA ARG A 99 6.25 8.01 -1.34
C ARG A 99 5.21 7.09 -0.72
N ALA A 100 5.24 5.82 -1.08
CA ALA A 100 4.44 4.80 -0.43
C ALA A 100 4.76 4.75 1.08
N ALA A 101 3.75 4.91 1.92
CA ALA A 101 3.86 4.73 3.36
C ALA A 101 2.88 3.64 3.81
N ALA A 102 3.30 2.78 4.74
CA ALA A 102 2.48 1.70 5.24
C ALA A 102 1.17 2.23 5.86
N GLY A 103 0.03 1.64 5.49
CA GLY A 103 -1.28 2.07 5.95
C GLY A 103 -1.85 3.32 5.26
N ARG A 104 -1.22 3.82 4.19
CA ARG A 104 -1.78 4.89 3.34
C ARG A 104 -2.30 4.29 2.03
N GLY A 105 -3.54 4.59 1.67
CA GLY A 105 -4.16 4.21 0.40
C GLY A 105 -4.21 5.37 -0.59
N LEU A 106 -4.47 5.06 -1.86
CA LEU A 106 -4.74 6.06 -2.90
C LEU A 106 -6.26 6.14 -3.15
N ALA A 107 -6.79 7.36 -3.23
CA ALA A 107 -8.14 7.61 -3.75
C ALA A 107 -8.01 8.05 -5.21
N ARG A 108 -8.73 7.39 -6.11
CA ARG A 108 -8.79 7.75 -7.54
C ARG A 108 -10.19 8.26 -7.86
N LEU A 109 -10.26 9.44 -8.49
CA LEU A 109 -11.47 9.92 -9.15
C LEU A 109 -11.31 9.61 -10.64
N LEU A 110 -12.19 8.79 -11.19
CA LEU A 110 -12.27 8.53 -12.63
C LEU A 110 -13.49 9.27 -13.16
N VAL A 111 -13.34 9.93 -14.30
CA VAL A 111 -14.40 10.65 -15.01
C VAL A 111 -14.35 10.13 -16.45
N ASP A 112 -15.47 9.62 -16.96
CA ASP A 112 -15.63 9.06 -18.30
C ASP A 112 -16.62 9.86 -19.16
#